data_AF-A0A7C8ZH02-F1
#
_entry.id   AF-A0A7C8ZH02-F1
#
_cell.length_a   1.000
_cell.length_b   1.000
_cell.length_c   1.000
_cell.angle_alpha   90.00
_cell.angle_beta   90.00
_cell.angle_gamma   90.00
#
_symmetry.space_group_name_H-M   'P 1'
#
loop_
_entity.id
_entity.type
_entity.pdbx_description
1 polymer ?
#
loop_
_entity_poly.entity_id
_entity_poly.type
_entity_poly.pdbx_seq_one_letter_code
_entity_poly.pdbx_strand_id
1 'polypeptide(L)'
;YNSLLHLSHLLQDMTFEFNSLQTEYKELDIILTQGELNAASRRKHSGRKRDIKLGIRRMEKLMNTISGIQTALQLMIHEVPNVEHIVFVFGASPRRPHHVYEILFPHGRRDPLASEDVTRSRAIELLSRKIIRALISKGVGSASYPGP
;
A
#
# COMPACT_ATOMS: atom_id res chain seq x y z
N TYR A 1 -11.56 16.68 8.22
CA TYR A 1 -11.53 15.62 9.26
C TYR A 1 -11.74 14.24 8.63
N ASN A 2 -12.67 14.09 7.66
CA ASN A 2 -13.02 12.80 7.04
C ASN A 2 -11.95 12.11 6.18
N SER A 3 -11.02 12.82 5.55
CA SER A 3 -10.12 12.21 4.55
C SER A 3 -8.84 11.57 5.13
N LEU A 4 -8.47 11.88 6.37
CA LEU A 4 -7.37 11.19 7.08
C LEU A 4 -7.80 9.83 7.63
N LEU A 5 -9.06 9.75 8.08
CA LEU A 5 -9.72 8.50 8.38
C LEU A 5 -9.72 7.61 7.14
N HIS A 6 -9.97 8.18 5.96
CA HIS A 6 -10.07 7.42 4.70
C HIS A 6 -8.82 6.59 4.35
N LEU A 7 -7.59 7.09 4.53
CA LEU A 7 -6.38 6.32 4.19
C LEU A 7 -6.14 5.19 5.20
N SER A 8 -6.29 5.46 6.49
CA SER A 8 -6.18 4.43 7.53
C SER A 8 -7.27 3.37 7.41
N HIS A 9 -8.51 3.78 7.12
CA HIS A 9 -9.62 2.87 6.83
C HIS A 9 -9.36 2.07 5.55
N LEU A 10 -8.88 2.68 4.46
CA LEU A 10 -8.55 1.96 3.23
C LEU A 10 -7.51 0.85 3.45
N LEU A 11 -6.44 1.13 4.21
CA LEU A 11 -5.44 0.12 4.55
C LEU A 11 -6.04 -0.99 5.44
N GLN A 12 -6.93 -0.63 6.36
CA GLN A 12 -7.63 -1.58 7.21
C GLN A 12 -8.61 -2.45 6.41
N ASP A 13 -9.32 -1.86 5.46
CA ASP A 13 -10.25 -2.53 4.55
C ASP A 13 -9.51 -3.52 3.64
N MET A 14 -8.36 -3.11 3.07
CA MET A 14 -7.51 -4.02 2.29
C MET A 14 -6.96 -5.17 3.14
N THR A 15 -6.60 -4.91 4.39
CA THR A 15 -6.14 -5.95 5.33
C THR A 15 -7.27 -6.93 5.63
N PHE A 16 -8.49 -6.42 5.86
CA PHE A 16 -9.67 -7.24 6.09
C PHE A 16 -10.01 -8.09 4.86
N GLU A 17 -10.01 -7.50 3.66
CA GLU A 17 -10.26 -8.20 2.40
C GLU A 17 -9.23 -9.33 2.20
N PHE A 18 -7.95 -9.06 2.43
CA PHE A 18 -6.91 -10.07 2.34
C PHE A 18 -7.13 -11.25 3.30
N ASN A 19 -7.45 -10.96 4.56
CA ASN A 19 -7.73 -11.98 5.57
C ASN A 19 -8.99 -12.79 5.24
N SER A 20 -10.01 -12.14 4.68
CA SER A 20 -11.22 -12.78 4.20
C SER A 20 -10.90 -13.77 3.06
N LEU A 21 -10.12 -13.34 2.06
CA LEU A 21 -9.68 -14.20 0.96
C LEU A 21 -8.85 -15.40 1.46
N GLN A 22 -7.95 -15.19 2.43
CA GLN A 22 -7.16 -16.27 3.02
C GLN A 22 -8.04 -17.30 3.74
N THR A 23 -9.05 -16.84 4.48
CA THR A 23 -10.00 -17.70 5.18
C THR A 23 -10.82 -18.50 4.18
N GLU A 24 -11.44 -17.84 3.20
CA GLU A 24 -12.26 -18.49 2.17
C GLU A 24 -11.44 -19.50 1.34
N TYR A 25 -10.17 -19.20 1.04
CA TYR A 25 -9.28 -20.12 0.34
C TYR A 25 -9.06 -21.42 1.12
N LYS A 26 -8.84 -21.32 2.44
CA LYS A 26 -8.64 -22.48 3.32
C LYS A 26 -9.93 -23.30 3.46
N GLU A 27 -11.07 -22.65 3.62
CA GLU A 27 -12.38 -23.33 3.68
C GLU A 27 -12.65 -24.11 2.39
N LEU A 28 -12.41 -23.51 1.23
CA LEU A 28 -12.54 -24.19 -0.06
C LEU A 28 -11.54 -25.33 -0.24
N ASP A 29 -10.34 -25.22 0.34
CA ASP A 29 -9.36 -26.31 0.34
C ASP A 29 -9.86 -27.52 1.15
N ILE A 30 -10.42 -27.28 2.33
CA ILE A 30 -11.04 -28.32 3.17
C ILE A 30 -12.22 -28.96 2.44
N ILE A 31 -13.15 -28.16 1.91
CA ILE A 31 -14.32 -28.64 1.17
C ILE A 31 -13.93 -29.50 -0.03
N LEU A 32 -12.88 -29.13 -0.78
CA LEU A 32 -12.42 -29.86 -1.95
C LEU A 32 -11.63 -31.14 -1.62
N THR A 33 -11.01 -31.21 -0.45
CA THR A 33 -10.19 -32.36 -0.02
C THR A 33 -10.97 -33.38 0.80
N GLN A 34 -11.98 -32.95 1.55
CA GLN A 34 -12.71 -33.78 2.51
C GLN A 34 -14.20 -33.95 2.19
N GLY A 35 -14.76 -33.13 1.30
CA GLY A 35 -16.19 -33.16 0.98
C GLY A 35 -16.53 -34.16 -0.13
N GLU A 36 -17.52 -35.02 0.12
CA GLU A 36 -18.24 -35.74 -0.94
C GLU A 36 -19.07 -34.76 -1.76
N LEU A 37 -18.45 -34.21 -2.81
CA LEU A 37 -19.08 -33.26 -3.71
C LEU A 37 -19.43 -33.92 -5.03
N ASN A 38 -20.62 -33.63 -5.54
CA ASN A 38 -20.93 -33.93 -6.93
C ASN A 38 -20.01 -33.16 -7.90
N ALA A 39 -19.91 -33.63 -9.14
CA ALA A 39 -18.99 -33.08 -10.13
C ALA A 39 -19.26 -31.60 -10.49
N ALA A 40 -20.48 -31.11 -10.33
CA ALA A 40 -20.83 -29.71 -10.59
C ALA A 40 -20.32 -28.80 -9.45
N SER A 41 -20.60 -29.15 -8.19
CA SER A 41 -20.13 -28.44 -7.00
C SER A 41 -18.60 -28.41 -6.94
N ARG A 42 -17.95 -29.54 -7.24
CA ARG A 42 -16.48 -29.61 -7.26
C ARG A 42 -15.86 -28.66 -8.28
N ARG A 43 -16.44 -28.56 -9.49
CA ARG A 43 -16.00 -27.60 -10.51
C ARG A 43 -16.22 -26.16 -10.08
N LYS A 44 -17.38 -25.84 -9.49
CA LYS A 44 -17.69 -24.50 -8.97
C LYS A 44 -16.69 -24.06 -7.89
N HIS A 45 -16.45 -24.90 -6.88
CA HIS A 45 -15.51 -24.60 -5.80
C HIS A 45 -14.06 -24.51 -6.31
N SER A 46 -13.65 -25.35 -7.26
CA SER A 46 -12.33 -25.27 -7.88
C SER A 46 -12.13 -23.96 -8.66
N GLY A 47 -13.15 -23.51 -9.40
CA GLY A 47 -13.15 -22.21 -10.08
C GLY A 47 -12.98 -21.06 -9.10
N ARG A 48 -13.85 -21.00 -8.08
CA ARG A 48 -13.80 -19.96 -7.04
C ARG A 48 -12.46 -19.93 -6.31
N LYS A 49 -11.90 -21.09 -5.97
CA LYS A 49 -10.58 -21.20 -5.32
C LYS A 49 -9.46 -20.63 -6.20
N ARG A 50 -9.53 -20.82 -7.53
CA ARG A 50 -8.57 -20.21 -8.46
C ARG A 50 -8.66 -18.70 -8.45
N ASP A 51 -9.88 -18.15 -8.45
CA ASP A 51 -10.10 -16.69 -8.46
C ASP A 51 -9.59 -16.05 -7.16
N ILE A 52 -9.88 -16.65 -6.01
CA ILE A 52 -9.38 -16.20 -4.71
C ILE A 52 -7.85 -16.25 -4.66
N LYS A 53 -7.24 -17.34 -5.19
CA LYS A 53 -5.77 -17.44 -5.27
C LYS A 53 -5.15 -16.32 -6.08
N LEU A 54 -5.81 -15.90 -7.18
CA LEU A 54 -5.36 -14.75 -7.96
C LEU A 54 -5.50 -13.44 -7.16
N GLY A 55 -6.60 -13.26 -6.42
CA GLY A 55 -6.80 -12.12 -5.53
C GLY A 55 -5.71 -12.00 -4.46
N ILE A 56 -5.44 -13.09 -3.75
CA ILE A 56 -4.35 -13.19 -2.74
C ILE A 56 -3.02 -12.77 -3.37
N ARG A 57 -2.64 -13.36 -4.51
CA ARG A 57 -1.38 -13.04 -5.20
C ARG A 57 -1.27 -11.57 -5.62
N ARG A 58 -2.38 -10.96 -6.04
CA ARG A 58 -2.40 -9.53 -6.39
C ARG A 58 -2.11 -8.67 -5.17
N MET A 59 -2.73 -8.97 -4.03
CA MET A 59 -2.51 -8.23 -2.79
C MET A 59 -1.09 -8.45 -2.25
N GLU A 60 -0.58 -9.67 -2.27
CA GLU A 60 0.82 -9.97 -1.91
C GLU A 60 1.80 -9.19 -2.77
N LYS A 61 1.58 -9.15 -4.09
CA LYS A 61 2.42 -8.37 -5.01
C LYS A 61 2.39 -6.89 -4.67
N LEU A 62 1.21 -6.34 -4.36
CA LEU A 62 1.07 -4.94 -3.93
C LEU A 62 1.90 -4.69 -2.65
N MET A 63 1.70 -5.50 -1.62
CA MET A 63 2.40 -5.35 -0.34
C MET A 63 3.92 -5.48 -0.48
N ASN A 64 4.39 -6.44 -1.27
CA ASN A 64 5.81 -6.61 -1.57
C ASN A 64 6.38 -5.41 -2.33
N THR A 65 5.61 -4.83 -3.26
CA THR A 65 6.01 -3.62 -3.99
C THR A 65 6.12 -2.41 -3.05
N ILE A 66 5.13 -2.21 -2.17
CA ILE A 66 5.14 -1.15 -1.15
C ILE A 66 6.35 -1.31 -0.23
N SER A 67 6.59 -2.53 0.27
CA SER A 67 7.74 -2.82 1.12
C SER A 67 9.06 -2.57 0.41
N GLY A 68 9.18 -2.98 -0.86
CA GLY A 68 10.37 -2.71 -1.67
C GLY A 68 10.62 -1.21 -1.87
N ILE A 69 9.58 -0.42 -2.12
CA ILE A 69 9.69 1.05 -2.21
C ILE A 69 10.13 1.64 -0.87
N GLN A 70 9.54 1.19 0.25
CA GLN A 70 9.92 1.67 1.57
C GLN A 70 11.41 1.38 1.85
N THR A 71 11.88 0.17 1.57
CA THR A 71 13.29 -0.19 1.73
C THR A 71 14.19 0.64 0.82
N ALA A 72 13.82 0.82 -0.45
CA ALA A 72 14.60 1.64 -1.38
C ALA A 72 14.70 3.10 -0.93
N LEU A 73 13.61 3.68 -0.42
CA LEU A 73 13.61 5.03 0.14
C LEU A 73 14.47 5.13 1.40
N GLN A 74 14.41 4.15 2.29
CA GLN A 74 15.25 4.10 3.49
C GLN A 74 16.74 4.06 3.13
N LEU A 75 17.12 3.20 2.17
CA LEU A 75 18.49 3.12 1.66
C LEU A 75 18.92 4.44 1.03
N MET A 76 18.12 5.01 0.13
CA MET A 76 18.42 6.29 -0.52
C MET A 76 18.60 7.43 0.48
N ILE A 77 17.72 7.57 1.47
CA ILE A 77 17.82 8.61 2.50
C ILE A 77 19.05 8.40 3.39
N HIS A 78 19.49 7.16 3.59
CA HIS A 78 20.67 6.84 4.38
C HIS A 78 21.97 7.11 3.61
N GLU A 79 22.03 6.73 2.34
CA GLU A 79 23.25 6.76 1.51
C GLU A 79 23.48 8.10 0.80
N VAL A 80 22.41 8.81 0.46
CA VAL A 80 22.49 10.10 -0.25
C VAL A 80 22.32 11.23 0.76
N PRO A 81 23.40 11.92 1.18
CA PRO A 81 23.26 13.11 2.01
C PRO A 81 22.55 14.20 1.21
N ASN A 82 21.70 14.99 1.90
CA ASN A 82 21.03 16.17 1.33
C ASN A 82 20.13 15.87 0.11
N VAL A 83 19.28 14.85 0.18
CA VAL A 83 18.20 14.67 -0.81
C VAL A 83 17.31 15.91 -0.81
N GLU A 84 17.34 16.67 -1.90
CA GLU A 84 16.54 17.89 -2.09
C GLU A 84 15.19 17.60 -2.77
N HIS A 85 15.16 16.61 -3.66
CA HIS A 85 13.99 16.28 -4.48
C HIS A 85 13.79 14.75 -4.54
N ILE A 86 12.55 14.29 -4.35
CA ILE A 86 12.12 12.93 -4.65
C ILE A 86 10.96 12.99 -5.62
N VAL A 87 11.10 12.34 -6.78
CA VAL A 87 10.06 12.29 -7.82
C VAL A 87 9.52 10.87 -7.97
N PHE A 88 8.23 10.70 -7.76
CA PHE A 88 7.50 9.46 -8.03
C PHE A 88 6.81 9.55 -9.38
N VAL A 89 7.14 8.62 -10.27
CA VAL A 89 6.59 8.55 -11.63
C VAL A 89 5.73 7.30 -11.76
N PHE A 90 4.42 7.47 -11.91
CA PHE A 90 3.46 6.39 -12.07
C PHE A 90 2.91 6.37 -13.50
N GLY A 91 2.86 5.19 -14.11
CA GLY A 91 2.33 5.01 -15.47
C GLY A 91 2.94 3.80 -16.18
N ALA A 92 2.65 3.67 -17.47
CA ALA A 92 3.15 2.56 -18.28
C ALA A 92 4.68 2.54 -18.43
N SER A 93 5.32 3.71 -18.41
CA SER A 93 6.78 3.82 -18.41
C SER A 93 7.22 5.21 -17.95
N PRO A 94 8.50 5.41 -17.56
CA PRO A 94 9.04 6.74 -17.27
C PRO A 94 8.91 7.73 -18.45
N ARG A 95 8.88 7.22 -19.70
CA ARG A 95 8.67 8.03 -20.92
C ARG A 95 7.20 8.37 -21.18
N ARG A 96 6.26 7.68 -20.52
CA ARG A 96 4.81 7.87 -20.65
C ARG A 96 4.16 7.86 -19.25
N PRO A 97 4.48 8.85 -18.41
CA PRO A 97 3.91 8.93 -17.08
C PRO A 97 2.44 9.33 -17.16
N HIS A 98 1.63 8.75 -16.29
CA HIS A 98 0.24 9.16 -16.07
C HIS A 98 0.16 10.16 -14.92
N HIS A 99 0.93 9.91 -13.86
CA HIS A 99 1.00 10.78 -12.69
C HIS A 99 2.46 10.96 -12.27
N VAL A 100 2.82 12.19 -11.96
CA VAL A 100 4.14 12.56 -11.43
C VAL A 100 3.92 13.32 -10.14
N TYR A 101 4.54 12.86 -9.06
CA TYR A 101 4.49 13.50 -7.76
C TYR A 101 5.89 13.86 -7.33
N GLU A 102 6.08 15.10 -6.90
CA GLU A 102 7.37 15.59 -6.41
C GLU A 102 7.26 15.94 -4.93
N ILE A 103 8.26 15.51 -4.16
CA ILE A 103 8.46 15.90 -2.77
C ILE A 103 9.75 16.72 -2.68
N LEU A 104 9.61 17.93 -2.17
CA LEU A 104 10.67 18.93 -2.03
C LEU A 104 11.15 19.00 -0.59
N PHE A 105 12.46 18.95 -0.40
CA PHE A 105 13.16 19.15 0.87
C PHE A 105 14.04 20.40 0.77
N PRO A 106 13.45 21.61 0.80
CA PRO A 106 14.15 22.85 0.49
C PRO A 106 15.32 23.16 1.45
N HIS A 107 15.34 22.54 2.64
CA HIS A 107 16.42 22.66 3.60
C HIS A 107 16.90 21.25 3.96
N GLY A 108 18.00 20.82 3.32
CA GLY A 108 18.65 19.54 3.60
C GLY A 108 18.95 19.34 5.08
N ARG A 109 19.11 18.06 5.45
CA ARG A 109 19.20 17.55 6.82
C ARG A 109 20.19 18.36 7.69
N ARG A 110 19.68 19.10 8.68
CA ARG A 110 20.47 19.62 9.81
C ARG A 110 20.13 18.82 11.06
N ASP A 111 20.71 17.62 11.18
CA ASP A 111 21.24 17.08 12.44
C ASP A 111 21.56 15.58 12.33
N PRO A 112 22.60 15.10 13.04
CA PRO A 112 22.92 13.68 13.16
C PRO A 112 21.80 12.93 13.88
N LEU A 113 21.62 11.66 13.49
CA LEU A 113 20.59 10.78 14.03
C LEU A 113 20.91 10.40 15.49
N ALA A 114 20.49 11.21 16.48
CA ALA A 114 20.56 10.82 17.88
C ALA A 114 19.51 9.71 18.17
N SER A 115 19.92 8.71 18.93
CA SER A 115 19.17 7.53 19.36
C SER A 115 18.14 7.88 20.44
N GLU A 116 16.84 7.65 20.20
CA GLU A 116 15.79 7.40 21.21
C GLU A 116 14.43 7.13 20.52
N ASP A 117 13.82 5.97 20.77
CA ASP A 117 12.84 5.38 19.84
C ASP A 117 11.35 5.61 20.15
N VAL A 118 10.97 6.10 21.33
CA VAL A 118 9.54 6.22 21.72
C VAL A 118 8.98 7.64 21.51
N THR A 119 9.70 8.68 21.92
CA THR A 119 9.32 10.09 21.70
C THR A 119 9.38 10.46 20.22
N ARG A 120 10.34 9.87 19.49
CA ARG A 120 10.47 9.97 18.04
C ARG A 120 9.26 9.38 17.31
N SER A 121 8.74 8.23 17.73
CA SER A 121 7.56 7.59 17.09
C SER A 121 6.33 8.49 17.13
N ARG A 122 6.02 9.08 18.30
CA ARG A 122 4.88 10.01 18.44
C ARG A 122 5.08 11.30 17.64
N ALA A 123 6.30 11.84 17.61
CA ALA A 123 6.62 13.01 16.81
C ALA A 123 6.47 12.74 15.31
N ILE A 124 6.96 11.58 14.83
CA ILE A 124 6.80 11.12 13.44
C ILE A 124 5.32 10.96 13.08
N GLU A 125 4.52 10.36 13.96
CA GLU A 125 3.08 10.19 13.70
C GLU A 125 2.37 11.55 13.57
N LEU A 126 2.70 12.50 14.47
CA LEU A 126 2.13 13.85 14.43
C LEU A 126 2.54 14.60 13.15
N LEU A 127 3.81 14.50 12.75
CA LEU A 127 4.31 15.12 11.51
C LEU A 127 3.65 14.49 10.28
N SER A 128 3.57 13.16 10.23
CA SER A 128 2.88 12.41 9.17
C SER A 128 1.43 12.87 9.03
N ARG A 129 0.72 12.97 10.16
CA ARG A 129 -0.68 13.43 10.18
C ARG A 129 -0.81 14.88 9.73
N LYS A 130 0.12 15.77 10.09
CA LYS A 130 0.14 17.17 9.62
C LYS A 130 0.36 17.26 8.11
N ILE A 131 1.31 16.50 7.57
CA ILE A 131 1.60 16.48 6.13
C ILE A 131 0.38 15.97 5.36
N ILE A 132 -0.22 14.86 5.78
CA ILE A 132 -1.42 14.31 5.12
C ILE A 132 -2.57 15.34 5.16
N ARG A 133 -2.79 16.02 6.30
CA ARG A 133 -3.81 17.11 6.37
C ARG A 133 -3.52 18.25 5.41
N ALA A 134 -2.27 18.65 5.28
CA ALA A 134 -1.86 19.70 4.37
C ALA A 134 -2.09 19.29 2.90
N LEU A 135 -1.75 18.05 2.53
CA LEU A 135 -2.02 17.52 1.19
C LEU A 135 -3.53 17.50 0.90
N ILE A 136 -4.34 17.03 1.85
CA ILE A 136 -5.81 17.02 1.73
C ILE A 136 -6.37 18.43 1.59
N SER A 137 -5.92 19.38 2.42
CA SER A 137 -6.43 20.76 2.36
C SER A 137 -6.07 21.46 1.05
N LYS A 138 -5.02 21.00 0.37
CA LYS A 138 -4.65 21.44 -0.98
C LYS A 138 -5.40 20.69 -2.10
N GLY A 139 -6.34 19.81 -1.76
CA GLY A 139 -7.16 19.08 -2.72
C GLY A 139 -6.41 17.95 -3.43
N VAL A 140 -5.27 17.50 -2.91
CA VAL A 140 -4.53 16.36 -3.49
C VAL A 140 -5.39 15.10 -3.43
N GLY A 141 -5.53 14.41 -4.55
CA GLY A 141 -6.37 13.21 -4.67
C GLY A 141 -7.87 13.47 -4.91
N SER A 142 -8.28 14.73 -5.12
CA SER A 142 -9.68 15.08 -5.45
C SER A 142 -10.04 14.86 -6.93
N ALA A 143 -9.06 14.53 -7.77
CA ALA A 143 -9.30 14.20 -9.17
C ALA A 143 -10.14 12.91 -9.25
N SER A 144 -11.35 13.02 -9.81
CA SER A 144 -12.14 11.85 -10.18
C SER A 144 -11.40 11.15 -11.31
N TYR A 145 -10.89 9.95 -11.05
CA TYR A 145 -10.25 9.13 -12.07
C TYR A 145 -11.34 8.34 -12.80
N PRO A 146 -11.63 8.64 -14.08
CA PRO A 146 -12.67 7.91 -14.82
C PRO A 146 -12.25 6.47 -15.20
N GLY A 147 -11.05 6.04 -14.83
CA GLY A 147 -10.44 4.80 -15.33
C GLY A 147 -9.66 5.04 -16.64
N PRO A 148 -8.83 4.09 -17.07
CA PRO A 148 -8.52 3.92 -18.49
C PRO A 148 -9.75 3.48 -19.29
#